data_AF-A0A1H2BH42-F1
#
_entry.id   AF-A0A1H2BH42-F1
#
_cell.length_a   1.000
_cell.length_b   1.000
_cell.length_c   1.000
_cell.angle_alpha   90.00
_cell.angle_beta   90.00
_cell.angle_gamma   90.00
#
_symmetry.space_group_name_H-M   'P 1'
#
loop_
_entity.id
_entity.type
_entity.pdbx_description
1 polymer ?
#
loop_
_entity_poly.entity_id
_entity_poly.type
_entity_poly.pdbx_seq_one_letter_code
_entity_poly.pdbx_strand_id
1 'polypeptide(L)'
;MKNRFSLLVTGLAFVAALASCSKNESTKNVTPVLPPSHPITAGNISGFVKGTLLAGSTYTVTSDLTVKKGDTLAAQPGAIVIVKGDAQITVDGVLQVLGTQTKPVYFNSDVQTPGSWGGLACDSAQAVTIKWAHIDNAGGPDPTGSPRKTVSVVSQIAVDIEDSWITNGQDDEISIRGAAKITILRNTIVSSGSTDGEAINIKDGATGDIAYNVVFSQAGTGVKLETNATVPFPQTIVNVYNNTLVSNGWRRGAAEPGRGVSIGVNAIGHVYNNIMVNDYQGFELFTDGDAKNTTYGNNLFFATAATFVDKTVTPTVTVNLAANFYPSDGVGKAQGTDLISVDPQFTSFTGSFVLPNGAANPNDFHLKTGSPAIGKGNTTYNADLGAYTSDGKGNKH
;
A
#
# COMPACT_ATOMS: atom_id res chain seq x y z
N MET A 1 21.28 -38.50 75.07
CA MET A 1 20.06 -39.33 75.13
C MET A 1 18.92 -38.51 74.50
N LYS A 2 18.28 -39.03 73.44
CA LYS A 2 17.06 -38.54 72.72
C LYS A 2 17.24 -37.23 71.90
N ASN A 3 17.40 -37.23 70.57
CA ASN A 3 16.55 -37.63 69.43
C ASN A 3 15.88 -36.42 68.72
N ARG A 4 15.81 -36.53 67.38
CA ARG A 4 14.86 -35.89 66.41
C ARG A 4 15.36 -34.59 65.73
N PHE A 5 15.21 -34.35 64.42
CA PHE A 5 14.72 -35.10 63.25
C PHE A 5 15.13 -34.25 62.03
N SER A 6 15.44 -34.88 60.90
CA SER A 6 15.71 -34.22 59.61
C SER A 6 14.53 -33.39 59.10
N LEU A 7 14.82 -32.33 58.33
CA LEU A 7 14.05 -31.98 57.13
C LEU A 7 14.94 -31.18 56.16
N LEU A 8 15.49 -31.84 55.14
CA LEU A 8 15.95 -31.16 53.93
C LEU A 8 14.72 -30.89 53.08
N VAL A 9 14.42 -29.61 52.82
CA VAL A 9 13.44 -29.21 51.81
C VAL A 9 14.24 -28.72 50.60
N THR A 10 14.34 -29.58 49.58
CA THR A 10 14.84 -29.22 48.26
C THR A 10 13.76 -28.40 47.55
N GLY A 11 14.00 -27.10 47.38
CA GLY A 11 13.14 -26.23 46.59
C GLY A 11 13.27 -26.54 45.10
N LEU A 12 12.23 -27.12 44.51
CA LEU A 12 12.11 -27.30 43.07
C LEU A 12 11.65 -25.96 42.46
N ALA A 13 12.56 -25.24 41.80
CA ALA A 13 12.21 -24.05 41.03
C ALA A 13 11.47 -24.47 39.76
N PHE A 14 10.17 -24.19 39.71
CA PHE A 14 9.32 -24.42 38.55
C PHE A 14 9.63 -23.34 37.50
N VAL A 15 10.49 -23.66 36.52
CA VAL A 15 10.65 -22.82 35.32
C VAL A 15 9.44 -23.09 34.44
N ALA A 16 8.45 -22.21 34.51
CA ALA A 16 7.38 -22.16 33.53
C ALA A 16 7.98 -21.74 32.18
N ALA A 17 8.23 -22.72 31.31
CA ALA A 17 8.48 -22.46 29.91
C ALA A 17 7.20 -21.84 29.33
N LEU A 18 7.20 -20.53 29.13
CA LEU A 18 6.21 -19.87 28.29
C LEU A 18 6.41 -20.42 26.87
N ALA A 19 5.58 -21.39 26.50
CA ALA A 19 5.37 -21.74 25.12
C ALA A 19 4.79 -20.49 24.44
N SER A 20 5.66 -19.68 23.86
CA SER A 20 5.28 -18.71 22.84
C SER A 20 4.66 -19.51 21.71
N CYS A 21 3.34 -19.66 21.72
CA CYS A 21 2.60 -20.08 20.55
C CYS A 21 3.00 -19.14 19.42
N SER A 22 3.87 -19.61 18.53
CA SER A 22 4.11 -18.98 17.24
C SER A 22 2.79 -19.08 16.48
N LYS A 23 1.91 -18.11 16.68
CA LYS A 23 0.74 -17.91 15.82
C LYS A 23 1.28 -17.82 14.40
N ASN A 24 0.71 -18.61 13.50
CA ASN A 24 1.05 -18.57 12.07
C ASN A 24 0.98 -17.11 11.61
N GLU A 25 2.10 -16.57 11.14
CA GLU A 25 2.10 -15.26 10.48
C GLU A 25 1.34 -15.42 9.16
N SER A 26 0.34 -14.58 8.93
CA SER A 26 -0.46 -14.61 7.70
C SER A 26 0.36 -14.22 6.48
N THR A 27 1.47 -13.49 6.67
CA THR A 27 2.38 -13.01 5.62
C THR A 27 3.83 -13.24 6.00
N LYS A 28 4.67 -13.46 4.99
CA LYS A 28 6.13 -13.52 5.14
C LYS A 28 6.76 -12.46 4.26
N ASN A 29 7.62 -11.64 4.87
CA ASN A 29 8.38 -10.63 4.15
C ASN A 29 9.34 -11.28 3.17
N VAL A 30 9.43 -10.71 1.98
CA VAL A 30 10.39 -11.17 0.98
C VAL A 30 11.79 -10.77 1.41
N THR A 31 12.70 -11.73 1.36
CA THR A 31 14.15 -11.50 1.56
C THR A 31 14.82 -11.64 0.20
N PRO A 32 14.86 -10.56 -0.60
CA PRO A 32 15.49 -10.61 -1.91
C PRO A 32 17.01 -10.70 -1.79
N VAL A 33 17.62 -11.49 -2.66
CA VAL A 33 19.08 -11.58 -2.80
C VAL A 33 19.48 -10.84 -4.07
N LEU A 34 20.45 -9.95 -3.95
CA LEU A 34 21.06 -9.29 -5.10
C LEU A 34 21.84 -10.33 -5.93
N PRO A 35 21.49 -10.57 -7.21
CA PRO A 35 22.23 -11.50 -8.05
C PRO A 35 23.62 -10.91 -8.35
N PRO A 36 24.63 -11.76 -8.64
CA PRO A 36 25.90 -11.31 -9.18
C PRO A 36 25.64 -10.60 -10.51
N SER A 37 25.74 -9.28 -10.52
CA SER A 37 25.43 -8.44 -11.67
C SER A 37 26.53 -7.40 -11.84
N HIS A 38 26.77 -6.97 -13.08
CA HIS A 38 27.84 -6.02 -13.38
C HIS A 38 27.49 -4.64 -12.80
N PRO A 39 28.41 -3.98 -12.06
CA PRO A 39 28.20 -2.62 -11.61
C PRO A 39 27.93 -1.66 -12.77
N ILE A 40 26.97 -0.75 -12.57
CA ILE A 40 26.75 0.39 -13.45
C ILE A 40 27.56 1.57 -12.90
N THR A 41 28.38 2.19 -13.73
CA THR A 41 29.13 3.41 -13.37
C THR A 41 28.16 4.54 -13.02
N ALA A 42 28.36 5.17 -11.86
CA ALA A 42 27.58 6.32 -11.42
C ALA A 42 27.71 7.50 -12.40
N GLY A 43 26.68 8.35 -12.45
CA GLY A 43 26.58 9.46 -13.40
C GLY A 43 25.39 9.31 -14.35
N ASN A 44 25.53 9.82 -15.57
CA ASN A 44 24.42 9.84 -16.53
C ASN A 44 24.19 8.45 -17.14
N ILE A 45 22.92 8.01 -17.15
CA ILE A 45 22.46 6.77 -17.76
C ILE A 45 21.24 7.04 -18.64
N SER A 46 21.08 6.26 -19.71
CA SER A 46 19.98 6.40 -20.67
C SER A 46 19.91 5.18 -21.59
N GLY A 47 18.79 5.02 -22.30
CA GLY A 47 18.61 3.95 -23.28
C GLY A 47 18.55 2.59 -22.60
N PHE A 48 19.31 1.61 -23.09
CA PHE A 48 19.27 0.27 -22.51
C PHE A 48 20.20 0.13 -21.31
N VAL A 49 19.69 -0.42 -20.22
CA VAL A 49 20.46 -0.62 -18.99
C VAL A 49 20.33 -2.05 -18.47
N LYS A 50 21.43 -2.54 -17.90
CA LYS A 50 21.48 -3.76 -17.13
C LYS A 50 22.61 -3.66 -16.12
N GLY A 51 22.45 -4.29 -14.97
CA GLY A 51 23.47 -4.31 -13.92
C GLY A 51 22.97 -3.76 -12.59
N THR A 52 23.92 -3.35 -11.76
CA THR A 52 23.66 -2.90 -10.39
C THR A 52 24.01 -1.43 -10.20
N LEU A 53 23.02 -0.65 -9.76
CA LEU A 53 23.22 0.67 -9.15
C LEU A 53 23.85 0.46 -7.77
N LEU A 54 25.05 0.99 -7.58
CA LEU A 54 25.88 0.76 -6.40
C LEU A 54 25.40 1.56 -5.19
N ALA A 55 25.67 1.00 -4.01
CA ALA A 55 25.28 1.58 -2.74
C ALA A 55 25.76 3.04 -2.60
N GLY A 56 24.87 3.92 -2.14
CA GLY A 56 25.17 5.34 -1.91
C GLY A 56 25.52 6.17 -3.15
N SER A 57 25.41 5.60 -4.36
CA SER A 57 25.82 6.26 -5.59
C SER A 57 24.63 6.94 -6.29
N THR A 58 24.91 8.03 -7.01
CA THR A 58 23.90 8.79 -7.75
C THR A 58 23.95 8.50 -9.25
N TYR A 59 22.76 8.31 -9.83
CA TYR A 59 22.54 8.03 -11.24
C TYR A 59 21.54 9.04 -11.79
N THR A 60 21.88 9.70 -12.90
CA THR A 60 21.01 10.67 -13.56
C THR A 60 20.45 10.06 -14.83
N VAL A 61 19.15 9.80 -14.87
CA VAL A 61 18.46 9.31 -16.07
C VAL A 61 18.19 10.49 -16.98
N THR A 62 18.88 10.58 -18.13
CA THR A 62 18.82 11.76 -19.02
C THR A 62 17.82 11.65 -20.17
N SER A 63 17.28 10.45 -20.39
CA SER A 63 16.19 10.12 -21.31
C SER A 63 15.60 8.77 -20.90
N ASP A 64 14.56 8.30 -21.58
CA ASP A 64 13.96 6.99 -21.29
C ASP A 64 15.00 5.88 -21.12
N LEU A 65 14.75 5.04 -20.13
CA LEU A 65 15.60 3.94 -19.71
C LEU A 65 14.82 2.63 -19.86
N THR A 66 15.44 1.62 -20.46
CA THR A 66 14.78 0.32 -20.68
C THR A 66 15.67 -0.82 -20.18
N VAL A 67 15.12 -1.64 -19.30
CA VAL A 67 15.69 -2.93 -18.90
C VAL A 67 15.09 -4.00 -19.81
N LYS A 68 15.90 -4.57 -20.71
CA LYS A 68 15.38 -5.55 -21.67
C LYS A 68 14.98 -6.86 -21.00
N LYS A 69 14.10 -7.62 -21.65
CA LYS A 69 13.82 -9.00 -21.30
C LYS A 69 15.10 -9.82 -21.20
N GLY A 70 15.26 -10.56 -20.11
CA GLY A 70 16.46 -11.34 -19.78
C GLY A 70 17.55 -10.55 -19.05
N ASP A 71 17.48 -9.22 -19.03
CA ASP A 71 18.37 -8.38 -18.24
C ASP A 71 17.78 -8.08 -16.86
N THR A 72 18.63 -7.61 -15.94
CA THR A 72 18.23 -7.21 -14.59
C THR A 72 18.77 -5.81 -14.32
N LEU A 73 17.94 -4.94 -13.77
CA LEU A 73 18.36 -3.72 -13.09
C LEU A 73 18.16 -3.92 -11.60
N ALA A 74 19.24 -3.82 -10.85
CA ALA A 74 19.21 -3.90 -9.40
C ALA A 74 19.75 -2.64 -8.76
N ALA A 75 19.19 -2.22 -7.63
CA ALA A 75 19.65 -1.07 -6.87
C ALA A 75 20.02 -1.48 -5.44
N GLN A 76 21.26 -1.18 -5.05
CA GLN A 76 21.77 -1.43 -3.71
C GLN A 76 21.33 -0.35 -2.70
N PRO A 77 21.42 -0.63 -1.39
CA PRO A 77 21.00 0.32 -0.36
C PRO A 77 21.63 1.71 -0.51
N GLY A 78 20.81 2.75 -0.46
CA GLY A 78 21.25 4.15 -0.58
C GLY A 78 21.53 4.63 -2.00
N ALA A 79 21.30 3.82 -3.04
CA ALA A 79 21.38 4.32 -4.41
C ALA A 79 20.35 5.45 -4.64
N ILE A 80 20.72 6.45 -5.43
CA ILE A 80 19.88 7.62 -5.74
C ILE A 80 19.74 7.71 -7.25
N VAL A 81 18.50 7.71 -7.75
CA VAL A 81 18.14 7.87 -9.15
C VAL A 81 17.41 9.19 -9.33
N ILE A 82 18.03 10.09 -10.09
CA ILE A 82 17.49 11.40 -10.44
C ILE A 82 17.05 11.35 -11.90
N VAL A 83 15.76 11.50 -12.16
CA VAL A 83 15.20 11.45 -13.51
C VAL A 83 15.06 12.86 -14.07
N LYS A 84 15.62 13.10 -15.26
CA LYS A 84 15.55 14.41 -15.93
C LYS A 84 14.37 14.44 -16.88
N GLY A 85 13.60 15.54 -16.80
CA GLY A 85 12.41 15.72 -17.61
C GLY A 85 11.44 14.56 -17.45
N ASP A 86 10.60 14.37 -18.46
CA ASP A 86 9.50 13.41 -18.42
C ASP A 86 9.92 11.97 -18.79
N ALA A 87 11.18 11.60 -18.54
CA ALA A 87 11.71 10.28 -18.87
C ALA A 87 11.03 9.19 -18.04
N GLN A 88 10.83 8.02 -18.67
CA GLN A 88 10.28 6.83 -18.02
C GLN A 88 11.32 5.72 -17.90
N ILE A 89 11.17 4.90 -16.86
CA ILE A 89 11.94 3.67 -16.71
C ILE A 89 11.03 2.50 -17.06
N THR A 90 11.27 1.87 -18.21
CA THR A 90 10.56 0.68 -18.68
C THR A 90 11.33 -0.57 -18.29
N VAL A 91 10.63 -1.57 -17.76
CA VAL A 91 11.22 -2.86 -17.34
C VAL A 91 10.51 -4.00 -18.06
N ASP A 92 11.19 -4.57 -19.06
CA ASP A 92 10.82 -5.85 -19.69
C ASP A 92 11.57 -7.04 -19.06
N GLY A 93 12.63 -6.75 -18.30
CA GLY A 93 13.46 -7.71 -17.57
C GLY A 93 13.06 -7.84 -16.11
N VAL A 94 14.04 -7.87 -15.22
CA VAL A 94 13.84 -7.94 -13.76
C VAL A 94 14.20 -6.62 -13.11
N LEU A 95 13.34 -6.14 -12.19
CA LEU A 95 13.63 -5.00 -11.33
C LEU A 95 13.82 -5.46 -9.88
N GLN A 96 14.94 -5.07 -9.27
CA GLN A 96 15.24 -5.34 -7.86
C GLN A 96 15.73 -4.08 -7.15
N VAL A 97 14.85 -3.37 -6.47
CA VAL A 97 15.19 -2.22 -5.65
C VAL A 97 15.34 -2.67 -4.20
N LEU A 98 16.58 -2.81 -3.73
CA LEU A 98 16.92 -3.50 -2.49
C LEU A 98 17.50 -2.54 -1.46
N GLY A 99 16.68 -1.59 -0.99
CA GLY A 99 17.05 -0.68 0.08
C GLY A 99 17.10 -1.35 1.46
N THR A 100 17.42 -0.54 2.47
CA THR A 100 17.27 -0.92 3.89
C THR A 100 16.64 0.23 4.66
N GLN A 101 16.10 -0.03 5.84
CA GLN A 101 15.55 1.01 6.72
C GLN A 101 16.50 2.20 6.93
N THR A 102 17.80 1.92 7.10
CA THR A 102 18.82 2.96 7.33
C THR A 102 19.36 3.59 6.05
N LYS A 103 19.15 2.96 4.89
CA LYS A 103 19.68 3.36 3.58
C LYS A 103 18.66 2.99 2.49
N PRO A 104 17.52 3.68 2.41
CA PRO A 104 16.55 3.42 1.37
C PRO A 104 17.11 3.81 -0.01
N VAL A 105 16.52 3.27 -1.07
CA VAL A 105 16.83 3.68 -2.46
C VAL A 105 15.88 4.80 -2.85
N TYR A 106 16.35 5.80 -3.58
CA TYR A 106 15.54 6.95 -3.99
C TYR A 106 15.34 6.99 -5.51
N PHE A 107 14.10 7.16 -5.94
CA PHE A 107 13.70 7.50 -7.30
C PHE A 107 12.86 8.78 -7.26
N ASN A 108 13.35 9.84 -7.89
CA ASN A 108 12.62 11.10 -8.01
C ASN A 108 13.14 11.87 -9.22
N SER A 109 12.47 12.94 -9.61
CA SER A 109 13.02 13.87 -10.59
C SER A 109 13.99 14.85 -9.94
N ASP A 110 14.68 15.64 -10.76
CA ASP A 110 15.49 16.77 -10.30
C ASP A 110 14.68 17.95 -9.77
N VAL A 111 13.44 18.12 -10.26
CA VAL A 111 12.54 19.21 -9.85
C VAL A 111 11.65 18.85 -8.65
N GLN A 112 11.46 17.56 -8.37
CA GLN A 112 10.74 17.03 -7.21
C GLN A 112 9.30 17.56 -7.08
N THR A 113 8.61 17.71 -8.20
CA THR A 113 7.21 18.13 -8.26
C THR A 113 6.33 17.01 -8.80
N PRO A 114 5.11 16.80 -8.28
CA PRO A 114 4.22 15.73 -8.75
C PRO A 114 4.15 15.65 -10.28
N GLY A 115 4.30 14.46 -10.87
CA GLY A 115 4.23 14.28 -12.33
C GLY A 115 5.44 14.77 -13.11
N SER A 116 6.61 14.84 -12.48
CA SER A 116 7.81 15.37 -13.13
C SER A 116 8.65 14.33 -13.86
N TRP A 117 8.29 13.05 -13.75
CA TRP A 117 8.89 11.94 -14.50
C TRP A 117 7.89 10.81 -14.70
N GLY A 118 8.18 9.88 -15.61
CA GLY A 118 7.21 8.91 -16.11
C GLY A 118 6.91 7.70 -15.22
N GLY A 119 7.62 7.51 -14.12
CA GLY A 119 7.46 6.35 -13.24
C GLY A 119 8.14 5.07 -13.74
N LEU A 120 7.76 3.95 -13.13
CA LEU A 120 8.27 2.61 -13.39
C LEU A 120 7.24 1.79 -14.18
N ALA A 121 7.40 1.72 -15.49
CA ALA A 121 6.56 0.90 -16.37
C ALA A 121 7.08 -0.54 -16.42
N CYS A 122 6.53 -1.42 -15.58
CA CYS A 122 6.93 -2.83 -15.46
C CYS A 122 5.91 -3.77 -16.11
N ASP A 123 5.17 -3.30 -17.11
CA ASP A 123 4.06 -4.03 -17.73
C ASP A 123 4.50 -5.38 -18.31
N SER A 124 5.71 -5.44 -18.88
CA SER A 124 6.30 -6.64 -19.48
C SER A 124 7.41 -7.28 -18.62
N ALA A 125 7.53 -6.89 -17.34
CA ALA A 125 8.58 -7.37 -16.46
C ALA A 125 8.49 -8.89 -16.19
N GLN A 126 9.60 -9.49 -15.79
CA GLN A 126 9.71 -10.90 -15.39
C GLN A 126 9.65 -11.10 -13.87
N ALA A 127 10.01 -10.08 -13.09
CA ALA A 127 9.83 -9.99 -11.65
C ALA A 127 10.02 -8.53 -11.21
N VAL A 128 9.27 -8.13 -10.18
CA VAL A 128 9.41 -6.80 -9.56
C VAL A 128 9.55 -6.98 -8.06
N THR A 129 10.67 -6.50 -7.52
CA THR A 129 10.85 -6.37 -6.07
C THR A 129 11.26 -4.94 -5.75
N ILE A 130 10.50 -4.28 -4.88
CA ILE A 130 10.75 -2.94 -4.38
C ILE A 130 10.70 -2.99 -2.86
N LYS A 131 11.84 -2.70 -2.22
CA LYS A 131 11.94 -2.75 -0.77
C LYS A 131 12.74 -1.58 -0.23
N TRP A 132 12.22 -0.92 0.81
CA TRP A 132 12.86 0.27 1.38
C TRP A 132 13.23 1.29 0.30
N ALA A 133 12.25 1.66 -0.52
CA ALA A 133 12.42 2.61 -1.60
C ALA A 133 11.53 3.83 -1.41
N HIS A 134 12.01 4.99 -1.85
CA HIS A 134 11.20 6.16 -2.13
C HIS A 134 10.98 6.23 -3.64
N ILE A 135 9.72 6.25 -4.07
CA ILE A 135 9.31 6.46 -5.45
C ILE A 135 8.37 7.66 -5.45
N ASP A 136 8.93 8.83 -5.74
CA ASP A 136 8.25 10.09 -5.48
C ASP A 136 8.01 10.85 -6.78
N ASN A 137 6.88 11.57 -6.84
CA ASN A 137 6.56 12.57 -7.85
C ASN A 137 6.50 12.04 -9.30
N ALA A 138 6.17 10.77 -9.48
CA ALA A 138 6.02 10.13 -10.78
C ALA A 138 4.68 10.51 -11.46
N GLY A 139 4.43 9.88 -12.61
CA GLY A 139 3.18 10.00 -13.36
C GLY A 139 3.11 11.16 -14.34
N GLY A 140 4.26 11.68 -14.77
CA GLY A 140 4.32 12.66 -15.86
C GLY A 140 3.59 12.18 -17.13
N PRO A 141 3.20 13.09 -18.03
CA PRO A 141 2.27 12.78 -19.12
C PRO A 141 2.83 11.74 -20.10
N ASP A 142 1.96 10.94 -20.70
CA ASP A 142 2.31 10.14 -21.88
C ASP A 142 2.30 11.03 -23.16
N PRO A 143 2.65 10.50 -24.34
CA PRO A 143 2.62 11.28 -25.59
C PRO A 143 1.23 11.84 -25.98
N THR A 144 0.16 11.36 -25.36
CA THR A 144 -1.22 11.88 -25.54
C THR A 144 -1.58 12.96 -24.53
N GLY A 145 -0.72 13.21 -23.54
CA GLY A 145 -0.94 14.13 -22.43
C GLY A 145 -1.65 13.52 -21.23
N SER A 146 -1.92 12.20 -21.24
CA SER A 146 -2.58 11.51 -20.13
C SER A 146 -1.58 11.20 -19.02
N PRO A 147 -1.94 11.30 -17.74
CA PRO A 147 -1.02 10.97 -16.67
C PRO A 147 -0.63 9.49 -16.70
N ARG A 148 0.62 9.21 -16.33
CA ARG A 148 1.13 7.84 -16.18
C ARG A 148 1.03 7.38 -14.73
N LYS A 149 1.12 6.07 -14.51
CA LYS A 149 1.11 5.44 -13.19
C LYS A 149 2.50 5.52 -12.57
N THR A 150 2.59 5.52 -11.25
CA THR A 150 3.89 5.54 -10.56
C THR A 150 4.62 4.20 -10.70
N VAL A 151 3.92 3.09 -10.44
CA VAL A 151 4.38 1.72 -10.74
C VAL A 151 3.27 0.96 -11.45
N SER A 152 3.52 0.46 -12.66
CA SER A 152 2.57 -0.36 -13.42
C SER A 152 3.10 -1.78 -13.69
N VAL A 153 2.24 -2.78 -13.56
CA VAL A 153 2.53 -4.18 -13.93
C VAL A 153 1.30 -4.79 -14.60
N VAL A 154 1.52 -5.51 -15.70
CA VAL A 154 0.47 -6.27 -16.42
C VAL A 154 0.84 -7.75 -16.51
N SER A 155 2.13 -8.07 -16.46
CA SER A 155 2.61 -9.45 -16.55
C SER A 155 2.19 -10.33 -15.37
N GLN A 156 1.96 -11.61 -15.65
CA GLN A 156 1.69 -12.64 -14.64
C GLN A 156 3.00 -13.05 -13.94
N ILE A 157 3.43 -12.23 -12.98
CA ILE A 157 4.70 -12.39 -12.25
C ILE A 157 4.51 -12.27 -10.74
N ALA A 158 5.58 -12.50 -9.98
CA ALA A 158 5.64 -12.06 -8.60
C ALA A 158 5.93 -10.56 -8.54
N VAL A 159 5.17 -9.84 -7.70
CA VAL A 159 5.32 -8.41 -7.43
C VAL A 159 5.37 -8.20 -5.93
N ASP A 160 6.55 -7.86 -5.41
CA ASP A 160 6.78 -7.61 -4.00
C ASP A 160 7.12 -6.13 -3.80
N ILE A 161 6.25 -5.40 -3.10
CA ILE A 161 6.44 -3.98 -2.76
C ILE A 161 6.29 -3.85 -1.26
N GLU A 162 7.41 -3.72 -0.57
CA GLU A 162 7.47 -3.76 0.89
C GLU A 162 8.21 -2.57 1.49
N ASP A 163 7.77 -2.13 2.67
CA ASP A 163 8.50 -1.15 3.49
C ASP A 163 8.94 0.10 2.68
N SER A 164 8.08 0.58 1.77
CA SER A 164 8.44 1.64 0.82
C SER A 164 7.50 2.83 0.89
N TRP A 165 7.99 3.97 0.43
CA TRP A 165 7.25 5.21 0.28
C TRP A 165 6.96 5.44 -1.19
N ILE A 166 5.69 5.66 -1.51
CA ILE A 166 5.24 5.97 -2.86
C ILE A 166 4.38 7.22 -2.75
N THR A 167 4.85 8.32 -3.32
CA THR A 167 4.24 9.62 -3.05
C THR A 167 4.06 10.47 -4.29
N ASN A 168 2.99 11.24 -4.30
CA ASN A 168 2.79 12.34 -5.23
C ASN A 168 2.68 11.94 -6.71
N GLY A 169 2.20 10.74 -7.01
CA GLY A 169 1.88 10.27 -8.36
C GLY A 169 0.72 11.06 -8.98
N GLN A 170 0.63 11.12 -10.31
CA GLN A 170 -0.47 11.83 -11.02
C GLN A 170 -1.64 10.96 -11.45
N ASP A 171 -1.50 9.65 -11.33
CA ASP A 171 -2.48 8.58 -11.60
C ASP A 171 -2.30 7.53 -10.47
N ASP A 172 -2.65 6.28 -10.71
CA ASP A 172 -2.45 5.17 -9.78
C ASP A 172 -1.00 5.09 -9.28
N GLU A 173 -0.82 4.98 -7.96
CA GLU A 173 0.51 4.82 -7.37
C GLU A 173 1.03 3.40 -7.62
N ILE A 174 0.23 2.38 -7.32
CA ILE A 174 0.50 0.99 -7.67
C ILE A 174 -0.65 0.45 -8.51
N SER A 175 -0.41 0.21 -9.80
CA SER A 175 -1.39 -0.38 -10.72
C SER A 175 -0.93 -1.76 -11.19
N ILE A 176 -1.61 -2.81 -10.74
CA ILE A 176 -1.36 -4.19 -11.15
C ILE A 176 -2.58 -4.68 -11.93
N ARG A 177 -2.46 -4.78 -13.26
CA ARG A 177 -3.55 -5.10 -14.19
C ARG A 177 -3.25 -6.40 -14.95
N GLY A 178 -3.07 -7.46 -14.18
CA GLY A 178 -2.82 -8.80 -14.68
C GLY A 178 -2.75 -9.80 -13.55
N ALA A 179 -2.67 -11.09 -13.89
CA ALA A 179 -2.78 -12.20 -12.94
C ALA A 179 -1.55 -12.39 -12.02
N ALA A 180 -0.92 -11.31 -11.59
CA ALA A 180 0.26 -11.29 -10.74
C ALA A 180 -0.02 -11.89 -9.35
N LYS A 181 1.04 -12.40 -8.73
CA LYS A 181 1.05 -12.74 -7.30
C LYS A 181 1.67 -11.57 -6.54
N ILE A 182 0.89 -10.93 -5.68
CA ILE A 182 1.25 -9.66 -5.05
C ILE A 182 1.54 -9.80 -3.55
N THR A 183 2.59 -9.11 -3.10
CA THR A 183 2.90 -8.86 -1.69
C THR A 183 3.09 -7.36 -1.53
N ILE A 184 2.05 -6.64 -1.10
CA ILE A 184 2.10 -5.17 -0.92
C ILE A 184 1.98 -4.87 0.57
N LEU A 185 3.12 -4.77 1.25
CA LEU A 185 3.17 -4.76 2.71
C LEU A 185 3.88 -3.54 3.28
N ARG A 186 3.32 -2.96 4.36
CA ARG A 186 4.01 -1.96 5.19
C ARG A 186 4.47 -0.71 4.43
N ASN A 187 3.80 -0.36 3.34
CA ASN A 187 4.15 0.85 2.59
C ASN A 187 3.47 2.09 3.18
N THR A 188 4.03 3.26 2.89
CA THR A 188 3.41 4.56 3.14
C THR A 188 3.12 5.20 1.78
N ILE A 189 1.84 5.22 1.40
CA ILE A 189 1.37 5.71 0.11
C ILE A 189 0.60 7.01 0.33
N VAL A 190 1.09 8.11 -0.22
CA VAL A 190 0.63 9.45 0.17
C VAL A 190 0.40 10.31 -1.07
N SER A 191 -0.78 10.90 -1.13
CA SER A 191 -1.20 11.91 -2.10
C SER A 191 -1.00 11.48 -3.55
N SER A 192 -2.07 11.15 -4.26
CA SER A 192 -1.98 10.84 -5.69
C SER A 192 -3.11 11.48 -6.48
N GLY A 193 -2.92 11.48 -7.79
CA GLY A 193 -3.96 11.69 -8.78
C GLY A 193 -4.23 13.14 -9.12
N SER A 194 -4.06 13.51 -10.41
CA SER A 194 -4.40 14.81 -11.01
C SER A 194 -5.90 14.96 -11.31
N THR A 195 -6.52 13.88 -11.76
CA THR A 195 -7.95 13.81 -12.13
C THR A 195 -8.57 12.51 -11.66
N ASP A 196 -7.75 11.48 -11.57
CA ASP A 196 -8.04 10.14 -11.06
C ASP A 196 -6.75 9.59 -10.44
N GLY A 197 -6.82 8.48 -9.71
CA GLY A 197 -5.64 7.80 -9.17
C GLY A 197 -5.93 7.10 -7.86
N GLU A 198 -5.78 5.78 -7.86
CA GLU A 198 -5.83 4.97 -6.65
C GLU A 198 -4.45 4.81 -6.00
N ALA A 199 -4.41 4.59 -4.69
CA ALA A 199 -3.15 4.16 -4.06
C ALA A 199 -2.75 2.77 -4.57
N ILE A 200 -3.70 1.84 -4.58
CA ILE A 200 -3.47 0.46 -5.02
C ILE A 200 -4.65 0.01 -5.87
N ASN A 201 -4.40 -0.16 -7.17
CA ASN A 201 -5.38 -0.62 -8.16
C ASN A 201 -5.01 -2.01 -8.67
N ILE A 202 -5.79 -3.00 -8.28
CA ILE A 202 -5.54 -4.41 -8.62
C ILE A 202 -6.66 -4.93 -9.52
N LYS A 203 -6.28 -5.42 -10.69
CA LYS A 203 -7.18 -5.91 -11.73
C LYS A 203 -6.73 -7.24 -12.34
N ASP A 204 -7.62 -7.80 -13.16
CA ASP A 204 -7.29 -8.84 -14.16
C ASP A 204 -6.66 -10.13 -13.60
N GLY A 205 -7.12 -10.59 -12.44
CA GLY A 205 -6.83 -11.93 -11.93
C GLY A 205 -5.71 -12.03 -10.90
N ALA A 206 -5.26 -10.90 -10.37
CA ALA A 206 -4.20 -10.89 -9.37
C ALA A 206 -4.61 -11.57 -8.07
N THR A 207 -3.64 -12.15 -7.37
CA THR A 207 -3.85 -12.79 -6.06
C THR A 207 -2.77 -12.42 -5.07
N GLY A 208 -3.07 -12.38 -3.78
CA GLY A 208 -2.06 -12.14 -2.74
C GLY A 208 -2.55 -11.26 -1.60
N ASP A 209 -1.63 -10.51 -1.01
CA ASP A 209 -1.84 -9.77 0.23
C ASP A 209 -1.53 -8.27 0.08
N ILE A 210 -2.45 -7.45 0.57
CA ILE A 210 -2.28 -6.01 0.77
C ILE A 210 -2.48 -5.73 2.25
N ALA A 211 -1.40 -5.50 2.98
CA ALA A 211 -1.50 -5.36 4.42
C ALA A 211 -0.51 -4.41 5.08
N TYR A 212 -0.91 -3.86 6.22
CA TYR A 212 -0.08 -2.95 7.01
C TYR A 212 0.32 -1.66 6.28
N ASN A 213 -0.34 -1.31 5.18
CA ASN A 213 -0.06 -0.09 4.46
C ASN A 213 -0.76 1.10 5.14
N VAL A 214 -0.10 2.25 5.11
CA VAL A 214 -0.71 3.54 5.41
C VAL A 214 -0.99 4.20 4.07
N VAL A 215 -2.26 4.52 3.81
CA VAL A 215 -2.69 5.23 2.62
C VAL A 215 -3.33 6.54 3.05
N PHE A 216 -2.88 7.64 2.46
CA PHE A 216 -3.41 8.96 2.79
C PHE A 216 -3.66 9.81 1.55
N SER A 217 -4.83 10.45 1.49
CA SER A 217 -5.16 11.54 0.58
C SER A 217 -5.11 11.21 -0.92
N GLN A 218 -5.62 10.05 -1.31
CA GLN A 218 -5.71 9.68 -2.74
C GLN A 218 -6.86 10.40 -3.43
N ALA A 219 -6.68 10.80 -4.70
CA ALA A 219 -7.76 11.36 -5.52
C ALA A 219 -8.93 10.37 -5.67
N GLY A 220 -8.62 9.08 -5.83
CA GLY A 220 -9.54 7.96 -5.93
C GLY A 220 -9.56 7.08 -4.67
N THR A 221 -9.58 5.77 -4.88
CA THR A 221 -9.73 4.77 -3.81
C THR A 221 -8.39 4.37 -3.19
N GLY A 222 -8.37 4.05 -1.89
CA GLY A 222 -7.19 3.52 -1.22
C GLY A 222 -6.77 2.16 -1.77
N VAL A 223 -7.68 1.17 -1.75
CA VAL A 223 -7.47 -0.14 -2.38
C VAL A 223 -8.66 -0.50 -3.26
N LYS A 224 -8.45 -0.60 -4.57
CA LYS A 224 -9.46 -1.02 -5.55
C LYS A 224 -9.12 -2.41 -6.06
N LEU A 225 -10.10 -3.32 -5.95
CA LEU A 225 -10.04 -4.66 -6.51
C LEU A 225 -11.13 -4.83 -7.57
N GLU A 226 -10.72 -5.15 -8.79
CA GLU A 226 -11.59 -5.55 -9.88
C GLU A 226 -11.02 -6.78 -10.58
N THR A 227 -11.81 -7.55 -11.32
CA THR A 227 -11.26 -8.54 -12.26
C THR A 227 -11.18 -7.90 -13.64
N ASN A 228 -12.02 -8.33 -14.57
CA ASN A 228 -12.20 -7.77 -15.89
C ASN A 228 -13.64 -8.10 -16.30
N ALA A 229 -14.39 -7.12 -16.78
CA ALA A 229 -15.78 -7.33 -17.14
C ALA A 229 -15.94 -8.29 -18.35
N THR A 230 -14.92 -8.37 -19.20
CA THR A 230 -14.91 -9.19 -20.42
C THR A 230 -14.16 -10.51 -20.23
N VAL A 231 -13.14 -10.54 -19.37
CA VAL A 231 -12.29 -11.72 -19.08
C VAL A 231 -12.36 -12.06 -17.58
N PRO A 232 -13.48 -12.62 -17.09
CA PRO A 232 -13.71 -12.79 -15.65
C PRO A 232 -12.86 -13.90 -15.00
N PHE A 233 -11.96 -14.55 -15.75
CA PHE A 233 -11.08 -15.60 -15.24
C PHE A 233 -9.65 -15.42 -15.77
N PRO A 234 -8.62 -15.61 -14.91
CA PRO A 234 -8.73 -15.83 -13.47
C PRO A 234 -9.36 -14.64 -12.74
N GLN A 235 -10.09 -14.90 -11.64
CA GLN A 235 -10.66 -13.84 -10.79
C GLN A 235 -9.56 -13.18 -9.97
N THR A 236 -9.71 -11.88 -9.71
CA THR A 236 -8.87 -11.17 -8.73
C THR A 236 -9.30 -11.59 -7.32
N ILE A 237 -8.39 -12.14 -6.52
CA ILE A 237 -8.66 -12.66 -5.17
C ILE A 237 -7.57 -12.19 -4.21
N VAL A 238 -7.87 -11.20 -3.38
CA VAL A 238 -6.85 -10.51 -2.57
C VAL A 238 -7.29 -10.37 -1.12
N ASN A 239 -6.38 -10.67 -0.19
CA ASN A 239 -6.55 -10.32 1.21
C ASN A 239 -6.17 -8.86 1.42
N VAL A 240 -7.07 -8.07 2.00
CA VAL A 240 -6.83 -6.65 2.29
C VAL A 240 -7.02 -6.44 3.78
N TYR A 241 -5.92 -6.39 4.53
CA TYR A 241 -6.04 -6.36 5.98
C TYR A 241 -5.05 -5.50 6.72
N ASN A 242 -5.42 -5.04 7.91
CA ASN A 242 -4.55 -4.22 8.76
C ASN A 242 -3.99 -2.99 8.02
N ASN A 243 -4.70 -2.41 7.06
CA ASN A 243 -4.29 -1.15 6.45
C ASN A 243 -4.91 0.03 7.22
N THR A 244 -4.25 1.18 7.22
CA THR A 244 -4.80 2.44 7.69
C THR A 244 -5.02 3.35 6.48
N LEU A 245 -6.27 3.57 6.12
CA LEU A 245 -6.73 4.25 4.91
C LEU A 245 -7.43 5.54 5.32
N VAL A 246 -6.88 6.68 4.92
CA VAL A 246 -7.31 7.97 5.46
C VAL A 246 -7.51 9.00 4.35
N SER A 247 -8.68 9.65 4.35
CA SER A 247 -8.99 10.81 3.52
C SER A 247 -8.91 10.57 2.02
N ASN A 248 -9.36 9.41 1.55
CA ASN A 248 -9.34 9.05 0.13
C ASN A 248 -10.63 9.49 -0.59
N GLY A 249 -10.51 9.78 -1.89
CA GLY A 249 -11.63 9.96 -2.82
C GLY A 249 -11.97 11.39 -3.19
N TRP A 250 -11.09 12.34 -2.87
CA TRP A 250 -11.44 13.75 -2.84
C TRP A 250 -11.63 14.44 -4.20
N ARG A 251 -11.31 13.80 -5.33
CA ARG A 251 -11.15 14.54 -6.62
C ARG A 251 -12.19 14.23 -7.68
N ARG A 252 -12.96 13.15 -7.54
CA ARG A 252 -13.97 12.74 -8.54
C ARG A 252 -15.40 13.06 -8.13
N GLY A 253 -15.57 13.73 -6.99
CA GLY A 253 -16.85 14.18 -6.47
C GLY A 253 -17.84 13.02 -6.36
N ALA A 254 -19.08 13.25 -6.81
CA ALA A 254 -20.12 12.22 -6.81
C ALA A 254 -20.10 11.30 -8.05
N ALA A 255 -19.30 11.59 -9.09
CA ALA A 255 -19.30 10.81 -10.32
C ALA A 255 -18.64 9.43 -10.14
N GLU A 256 -17.54 9.38 -9.39
CA GLU A 256 -16.95 8.14 -8.90
C GLU A 256 -16.23 8.45 -7.57
N PRO A 257 -16.97 8.58 -6.45
CA PRO A 257 -16.37 8.91 -5.17
C PRO A 257 -15.32 7.85 -4.81
N GLY A 258 -14.14 8.23 -4.34
CA GLY A 258 -13.17 7.23 -3.89
C GLY A 258 -13.59 6.58 -2.56
N ARG A 259 -13.03 5.41 -2.29
CA ARG A 259 -13.31 4.63 -1.09
C ARG A 259 -12.04 4.40 -0.26
N GLY A 260 -12.18 3.94 0.97
CA GLY A 260 -11.11 3.22 1.66
C GLY A 260 -10.77 1.96 0.86
N VAL A 261 -11.75 1.06 0.71
CA VAL A 261 -11.61 -0.17 -0.08
C VAL A 261 -12.82 -0.38 -0.99
N SER A 262 -12.59 -0.82 -2.23
CA SER A 262 -13.64 -1.14 -3.19
C SER A 262 -13.44 -2.51 -3.84
N ILE A 263 -14.53 -3.30 -3.93
CA ILE A 263 -14.55 -4.61 -4.60
C ILE A 263 -15.61 -4.59 -5.69
N GLY A 264 -15.21 -4.70 -6.95
CA GLY A 264 -16.12 -4.71 -8.09
C GLY A 264 -15.74 -5.75 -9.13
N VAL A 265 -16.54 -5.85 -10.20
CA VAL A 265 -16.22 -6.60 -11.41
C VAL A 265 -15.69 -8.03 -11.12
N ASN A 266 -16.52 -8.88 -10.51
CA ASN A 266 -16.25 -10.27 -10.11
C ASN A 266 -15.03 -10.49 -9.19
N ALA A 267 -14.39 -9.45 -8.67
CA ALA A 267 -13.30 -9.60 -7.71
C ALA A 267 -13.80 -10.14 -6.37
N ILE A 268 -12.89 -10.81 -5.66
CA ILE A 268 -13.08 -11.34 -4.32
C ILE A 268 -12.10 -10.64 -3.38
N GLY A 269 -12.64 -10.02 -2.33
CA GLY A 269 -11.86 -9.43 -1.26
C GLY A 269 -12.00 -10.21 0.05
N HIS A 270 -10.90 -10.34 0.79
CA HIS A 270 -10.93 -10.73 2.20
C HIS A 270 -10.51 -9.53 3.06
N VAL A 271 -11.50 -8.72 3.47
CA VAL A 271 -11.27 -7.35 3.97
C VAL A 271 -11.46 -7.26 5.48
N TYR A 272 -10.35 -7.31 6.22
CA TYR A 272 -10.37 -7.39 7.69
C TYR A 272 -9.41 -6.43 8.35
N ASN A 273 -9.70 -6.02 9.57
CA ASN A 273 -8.75 -5.29 10.41
C ASN A 273 -8.30 -3.93 9.87
N ASN A 274 -8.97 -3.35 8.87
CA ASN A 274 -8.57 -2.05 8.32
C ASN A 274 -9.14 -0.91 9.18
N ILE A 275 -8.41 0.19 9.27
CA ILE A 275 -8.88 1.45 9.83
C ILE A 275 -9.15 2.40 8.65
N MET A 276 -10.39 2.85 8.50
CA MET A 276 -10.85 3.74 7.43
C MET A 276 -11.37 5.04 8.05
N VAL A 277 -10.68 6.15 7.79
CA VAL A 277 -10.99 7.44 8.41
C VAL A 277 -11.12 8.52 7.38
N ASN A 278 -12.23 9.29 7.44
CA ASN A 278 -12.43 10.44 6.56
C ASN A 278 -12.42 10.15 5.05
N ASP A 279 -12.51 8.89 4.63
CA ASP A 279 -12.71 8.52 3.23
C ASP A 279 -14.11 8.95 2.76
N TYR A 280 -14.24 9.34 1.49
CA TYR A 280 -15.55 9.72 0.91
C TYR A 280 -16.61 8.63 1.09
N GLN A 281 -16.14 7.39 0.98
CA GLN A 281 -16.84 6.17 1.31
C GLN A 281 -15.87 5.23 2.04
N GLY A 282 -16.36 4.42 2.98
CA GLY A 282 -15.52 3.47 3.71
C GLY A 282 -15.20 2.24 2.86
N PHE A 283 -16.01 1.20 3.02
CA PHE A 283 -15.91 -0.04 2.26
C PHE A 283 -17.11 -0.17 1.32
N GLU A 284 -16.83 -0.37 0.04
CA GLU A 284 -17.86 -0.72 -0.94
C GLU A 284 -17.58 -2.08 -1.57
N LEU A 285 -18.60 -2.94 -1.53
CA LEU A 285 -18.71 -4.12 -2.38
C LEU A 285 -19.81 -3.81 -3.39
N PHE A 286 -19.43 -3.62 -4.64
CA PHE A 286 -20.34 -3.30 -5.74
C PHE A 286 -21.25 -4.50 -6.07
N THR A 287 -22.36 -4.22 -6.74
CA THR A 287 -23.33 -5.25 -7.19
C THR A 287 -22.75 -6.23 -8.22
N ASP A 288 -21.70 -5.82 -8.91
CA ASP A 288 -20.98 -6.64 -9.89
C ASP A 288 -19.73 -7.32 -9.31
N GLY A 289 -19.40 -7.12 -8.03
CA GLY A 289 -18.38 -7.87 -7.30
C GLY A 289 -18.86 -9.27 -6.90
N ASP A 290 -17.94 -10.19 -6.60
CA ASP A 290 -18.31 -11.53 -6.13
C ASP A 290 -18.66 -11.48 -4.64
N ALA A 291 -19.89 -11.05 -4.35
CA ALA A 291 -20.40 -10.90 -3.00
C ALA A 291 -20.55 -12.23 -2.24
N LYS A 292 -20.65 -13.35 -2.95
CA LYS A 292 -20.80 -14.68 -2.33
C LYS A 292 -19.50 -15.14 -1.69
N ASN A 293 -18.36 -14.87 -2.35
CA ASN A 293 -17.06 -15.33 -1.91
C ASN A 293 -16.24 -14.23 -1.21
N THR A 294 -16.65 -12.97 -1.32
CA THR A 294 -16.07 -11.85 -0.56
C THR A 294 -16.44 -11.96 0.91
N THR A 295 -15.45 -11.83 1.80
CA THR A 295 -15.65 -11.89 3.25
C THR A 295 -15.00 -10.68 3.91
N TYR A 296 -15.64 -10.10 4.92
CA TYR A 296 -15.15 -8.88 5.54
C TYR A 296 -15.72 -8.72 6.95
N GLY A 297 -15.07 -7.89 7.77
CA GLY A 297 -15.47 -7.59 9.13
C GLY A 297 -14.28 -7.13 9.97
N ASN A 298 -14.51 -6.80 11.24
CA ASN A 298 -13.45 -6.26 12.11
C ASN A 298 -12.78 -5.03 11.50
N ASN A 299 -13.48 -4.20 10.73
CA ASN A 299 -12.94 -2.94 10.24
C ASN A 299 -13.38 -1.81 11.17
N LEU A 300 -12.57 -0.77 11.30
CA LEU A 300 -12.92 0.44 12.04
C LEU A 300 -13.20 1.56 11.05
N PHE A 301 -14.33 2.24 11.25
CA PHE A 301 -14.75 3.38 10.47
C PHE A 301 -14.93 4.60 11.37
N PHE A 302 -14.32 5.71 10.99
CA PHE A 302 -14.45 6.96 11.73
C PHE A 302 -14.50 8.16 10.79
N ALA A 303 -15.25 9.18 11.18
CA ALA A 303 -15.28 10.44 10.49
C ALA A 303 -15.15 11.56 11.53
N THR A 304 -14.18 12.46 11.35
CA THR A 304 -13.97 13.61 12.25
C THR A 304 -15.09 14.65 12.11
N ALA A 305 -15.89 14.56 11.04
CA ALA A 305 -17.13 15.30 10.84
C ALA A 305 -18.15 14.41 10.12
N ALA A 306 -19.45 14.59 10.39
CA ALA A 306 -20.49 13.81 9.74
C ALA A 306 -20.57 14.07 8.22
N THR A 307 -20.35 15.33 7.82
CA THR A 307 -20.34 15.75 6.43
C THR A 307 -19.12 16.63 6.12
N PHE A 308 -18.72 16.63 4.85
CA PHE A 308 -17.67 17.47 4.31
C PHE A 308 -18.12 18.11 3.00
N VAL A 309 -17.85 19.41 2.83
CA VAL A 309 -18.15 20.13 1.58
C VAL A 309 -16.89 20.24 0.77
N ASP A 310 -16.83 19.49 -0.33
CA ASP A 310 -15.71 19.49 -1.24
C ASP A 310 -15.89 20.51 -2.35
N LYS A 311 -15.05 21.54 -2.28
CA LYS A 311 -15.00 22.65 -3.24
C LYS A 311 -13.92 22.46 -4.30
N THR A 312 -13.17 21.35 -4.26
CA THR A 312 -12.11 21.07 -5.25
C THR A 312 -12.67 20.51 -6.55
N VAL A 313 -13.90 20.01 -6.52
CA VAL A 313 -14.64 19.49 -7.69
C VAL A 313 -15.73 20.45 -8.15
N THR A 314 -16.12 20.34 -9.42
CA THR A 314 -17.18 21.15 -10.03
C THR A 314 -18.27 20.24 -10.63
N PRO A 315 -19.55 20.36 -10.20
CA PRO A 315 -20.02 21.25 -9.13
C PRO A 315 -19.50 20.83 -7.75
N THR A 316 -19.45 21.78 -6.80
CA THR A 316 -19.17 21.49 -5.38
C THR A 316 -20.10 20.39 -4.87
N VAL A 317 -19.54 19.42 -4.14
CA VAL A 317 -20.30 18.29 -3.57
C VAL A 317 -20.31 18.34 -2.05
N THR A 318 -21.38 17.84 -1.44
CA THR A 318 -21.43 17.57 0.00
C THR A 318 -21.38 16.06 0.21
N VAL A 319 -20.33 15.60 0.86
CA VAL A 319 -20.08 14.18 1.15
C VAL A 319 -20.62 13.87 2.54
N ASN A 320 -21.39 12.80 2.67
CA ASN A 320 -21.87 12.31 3.96
C ASN A 320 -21.03 11.12 4.41
N LEU A 321 -19.92 11.41 5.09
CA LEU A 321 -18.88 10.45 5.39
C LEU A 321 -19.39 9.30 6.28
N ALA A 322 -20.12 9.64 7.35
CA ALA A 322 -20.62 8.66 8.30
C ALA A 322 -21.71 7.77 7.70
N ALA A 323 -22.59 8.31 6.85
CA ALA A 323 -23.58 7.50 6.13
C ALA A 323 -22.93 6.62 5.04
N ASN A 324 -21.74 6.98 4.58
CA ASN A 324 -21.03 6.33 3.49
C ASN A 324 -19.95 5.34 3.95
N PHE A 325 -19.84 5.01 5.24
CA PHE A 325 -18.96 3.91 5.68
C PHE A 325 -19.27 2.61 4.92
N TYR A 326 -20.55 2.38 4.66
CA TYR A 326 -21.05 1.39 3.70
C TYR A 326 -22.06 2.09 2.77
N PRO A 327 -21.68 2.38 1.51
CA PRO A 327 -22.58 3.02 0.55
C PRO A 327 -23.87 2.22 0.32
N SER A 328 -24.98 2.93 0.09
CA SER A 328 -26.31 2.32 -0.04
C SER A 328 -26.55 1.59 -1.36
N ASP A 329 -25.84 1.98 -2.41
CA ASP A 329 -25.83 1.40 -3.75
C ASP A 329 -24.95 0.14 -3.86
N GLY A 330 -24.01 -0.03 -2.93
CA GLY A 330 -23.28 -1.28 -2.74
C GLY A 330 -24.08 -2.38 -2.02
N VAL A 331 -23.67 -3.63 -2.20
CA VAL A 331 -24.24 -4.80 -1.50
C VAL A 331 -23.54 -5.10 -0.19
N GLY A 332 -22.36 -4.52 0.07
CA GLY A 332 -21.69 -4.57 1.36
C GLY A 332 -22.52 -3.92 2.48
N LYS A 333 -22.45 -4.47 3.69
CA LYS A 333 -23.18 -3.97 4.87
C LYS A 333 -22.31 -4.06 6.13
N ALA A 334 -22.51 -3.15 7.08
CA ALA A 334 -21.80 -3.21 8.36
C ALA A 334 -21.96 -4.58 9.05
N GLN A 335 -20.86 -5.10 9.56
CA GLN A 335 -20.79 -6.36 10.29
C GLN A 335 -20.83 -6.10 11.79
N GLY A 336 -21.34 -7.06 12.57
CA GLY A 336 -21.38 -6.95 14.03
C GLY A 336 -19.99 -6.88 14.70
N THR A 337 -18.93 -7.24 13.97
CA THR A 337 -17.54 -7.15 14.42
C THR A 337 -16.87 -5.82 14.07
N ASP A 338 -17.49 -4.97 13.26
CA ASP A 338 -16.93 -3.67 12.90
C ASP A 338 -17.03 -2.66 14.06
N LEU A 339 -16.10 -1.71 14.09
CA LEU A 339 -16.13 -0.57 14.98
C LEU A 339 -16.61 0.66 14.19
N ILE A 340 -17.89 1.00 14.32
CA ILE A 340 -18.53 2.08 13.55
C ILE A 340 -18.55 3.37 14.36
N SER A 341 -18.10 4.48 13.76
CA SER A 341 -18.01 5.80 14.40
C SER A 341 -17.15 5.81 15.67
N VAL A 342 -16.09 4.99 15.69
CA VAL A 342 -15.16 4.88 16.82
C VAL A 342 -13.83 5.52 16.46
N ASP A 343 -13.44 6.58 17.17
CA ASP A 343 -12.15 7.25 16.96
C ASP A 343 -10.99 6.26 17.20
N PRO A 344 -10.11 6.01 16.21
CA PRO A 344 -8.97 5.11 16.39
C PRO A 344 -7.91 5.68 17.34
N GLN A 345 -8.00 6.95 17.72
CA GLN A 345 -7.05 7.64 18.59
C GLN A 345 -5.63 7.60 18.03
N PHE A 346 -5.46 8.08 16.80
CA PHE A 346 -4.13 8.31 16.23
C PHE A 346 -3.29 9.24 17.10
N THR A 347 -1.96 9.07 17.09
CA THR A 347 -1.02 9.94 17.79
C THR A 347 -1.25 11.39 17.41
N SER A 348 -1.32 11.67 16.10
CA SER A 348 -1.65 12.97 15.55
C SER A 348 -2.42 12.84 14.24
N PHE A 349 -3.59 13.48 14.15
CA PHE A 349 -4.32 13.63 12.89
C PHE A 349 -4.96 15.01 12.83
N THR A 350 -4.68 15.75 11.76
CA THR A 350 -5.21 17.11 11.56
C THR A 350 -6.72 17.13 11.24
N GLY A 351 -7.33 15.97 10.99
CA GLY A 351 -8.72 15.88 10.56
C GLY A 351 -8.93 16.31 9.11
N SER A 352 -7.85 16.47 8.33
CA SER A 352 -7.95 16.87 6.92
C SER A 352 -8.72 15.84 6.11
N PHE A 353 -9.67 16.27 5.28
CA PHE A 353 -10.40 15.42 4.34
C PHE A 353 -9.78 15.39 2.95
N VAL A 354 -9.08 16.47 2.60
CA VAL A 354 -8.52 16.70 1.27
C VAL A 354 -7.19 17.38 1.44
N LEU A 355 -6.17 16.86 0.78
CA LEU A 355 -4.94 17.60 0.54
C LEU A 355 -4.61 17.56 -0.96
N PRO A 356 -4.15 18.69 -1.54
CA PRO A 356 -3.65 18.70 -2.90
C PRO A 356 -2.52 17.68 -3.09
N ASN A 357 -2.42 17.12 -4.30
CA ASN A 357 -1.25 16.32 -4.69
C ASN A 357 0.05 17.12 -4.44
N GLY A 358 1.06 16.50 -3.81
CA GLY A 358 2.30 17.16 -3.40
C GLY A 358 2.26 17.84 -2.03
N ALA A 359 1.10 17.89 -1.36
CA ALA A 359 1.03 18.47 -0.02
C ALA A 359 1.72 17.56 1.00
N ALA A 360 2.42 18.19 1.95
CA ALA A 360 3.06 17.48 3.05
C ALA A 360 2.00 16.75 3.91
N ASN A 361 2.35 15.56 4.40
CA ASN A 361 1.56 14.83 5.38
C ASN A 361 2.12 15.06 6.80
N PRO A 362 1.48 15.89 7.64
CA PRO A 362 1.93 16.14 9.01
C PRO A 362 1.38 15.13 10.03
N ASN A 363 0.69 14.08 9.58
CA ASN A 363 -0.03 13.16 10.46
C ASN A 363 0.85 12.00 10.93
N ASP A 364 0.52 11.48 12.11
CA ASP A 364 1.08 10.27 12.68
C ASP A 364 -0.07 9.33 13.04
N PHE A 365 -0.22 8.29 12.22
CA PHE A 365 -1.30 7.32 12.32
C PHE A 365 -1.00 6.14 13.24
N HIS A 366 0.10 6.18 14.00
CA HIS A 366 0.29 5.25 15.12
C HIS A 366 -0.88 5.37 16.10
N LEU A 367 -1.26 4.26 16.73
CA LEU A 367 -2.33 4.23 17.72
C LEU A 367 -1.79 4.67 19.09
N LYS A 368 -2.54 5.54 19.77
CA LYS A 368 -2.28 5.86 21.19
C LYS A 368 -2.50 4.65 22.08
N THR A 369 -1.80 4.62 23.22
CA THR A 369 -2.04 3.64 24.27
C THR A 369 -3.51 3.70 24.71
N GLY A 370 -4.19 2.55 24.74
CA GLY A 370 -5.61 2.45 25.09
C GLY A 370 -6.56 2.69 23.93
N SER A 371 -6.05 2.88 22.70
CA SER A 371 -6.87 2.98 21.49
C SER A 371 -7.89 1.84 21.40
N PRO A 372 -9.14 2.13 20.99
CA PRO A 372 -10.16 1.11 20.80
C PRO A 372 -9.86 0.16 19.62
N ALA A 373 -8.86 0.47 18.78
CA ALA A 373 -8.40 -0.41 17.72
C ALA A 373 -7.48 -1.55 18.23
N ILE A 374 -6.93 -1.43 19.45
CA ILE A 374 -6.03 -2.43 20.04
C ILE A 374 -6.86 -3.61 20.58
N GLY A 375 -6.47 -4.84 20.22
CA GLY A 375 -7.11 -6.07 20.66
C GLY A 375 -8.51 -6.34 20.07
N LYS A 376 -8.89 -5.65 18.99
CA LYS A 376 -10.20 -5.78 18.32
C LYS A 376 -10.15 -6.41 16.92
N GLY A 377 -8.97 -6.81 16.47
CA GLY A 377 -8.78 -7.47 15.19
C GLY A 377 -9.27 -8.92 15.16
N ASN A 378 -9.59 -9.36 13.95
CA ASN A 378 -9.66 -10.76 13.57
C ASN A 378 -8.27 -11.38 13.73
N THR A 379 -8.13 -12.25 14.73
CA THR A 379 -6.86 -12.86 15.13
C THR A 379 -6.25 -13.80 14.10
N THR A 380 -6.97 -14.11 13.00
CA THR A 380 -6.40 -14.79 11.83
C THR A 380 -5.29 -13.93 11.19
N TYR A 381 -5.45 -12.61 11.22
CA TYR A 381 -4.50 -11.66 10.64
C TYR A 381 -3.65 -10.99 11.73
N ASN A 382 -4.31 -10.28 12.66
CA ASN A 382 -3.67 -9.63 13.80
C ASN A 382 -4.69 -9.41 14.93
N ALA A 383 -4.21 -9.28 16.18
CA ALA A 383 -5.06 -8.93 17.31
C ALA A 383 -5.49 -7.45 17.28
N ASP A 384 -4.72 -6.59 16.60
CA ASP A 384 -5.02 -5.17 16.48
C ASP A 384 -5.58 -4.83 15.09
N LEU A 385 -6.21 -3.67 14.99
CA LEU A 385 -6.62 -3.05 13.72
C LEU A 385 -5.55 -2.09 13.21
N GLY A 386 -5.55 -1.85 11.90
CA GLY A 386 -4.72 -0.84 11.25
C GLY A 386 -3.26 -1.26 11.05
N ALA A 387 -2.52 -0.32 10.47
CA ALA A 387 -1.17 -0.53 9.99
C ALA A 387 -0.12 -0.71 11.08
N TYR A 388 -0.31 -0.08 12.24
CA TYR A 388 0.67 -0.04 13.33
C TYR A 388 0.22 -0.92 14.49
N THR A 389 0.56 -2.21 14.42
CA THR A 389 0.14 -3.21 15.41
C THR A 389 1.10 -3.25 16.61
N SER A 390 0.55 -3.50 17.80
CA SER A 390 1.29 -3.51 19.07
C SER A 390 2.27 -4.68 19.20
N ASP A 391 2.11 -5.74 18.40
CA ASP A 391 3.07 -6.84 18.27
C ASP A 391 4.32 -6.46 17.45
N GLY A 392 4.34 -5.24 16.92
CA GLY A 392 5.43 -4.70 16.13
C GLY A 392 5.58 -5.37 14.77
N LYS A 393 4.59 -6.10 14.24
CA LYS A 393 4.66 -6.74 12.92
C LYS A 393 4.16 -5.86 11.78
N GLY A 394 3.41 -4.81 12.10
CA GLY A 394 2.91 -3.82 11.17
C GLY A 394 3.97 -2.91 10.55
N ASN A 395 3.51 -1.78 10.03
CA ASN A 395 4.31 -0.77 9.35
C ASN A 395 5.50 -0.32 10.21
N LYS A 396 6.65 -0.07 9.56
CA LYS A 396 7.95 0.21 10.19
C LYS A 396 8.40 1.67 10.05
N HIS A 397 7.55 2.52 9.47
CA HIS A 397 7.85 3.89 9.11
C HIS A 397 7.33 4.88 10.14
#